data_AF-A0A497LDG7-F1
#
_entry.id   AF-A0A497LDG7-F1
#
_cell.length_a   1.000
_cell.length_b   1.000
_cell.length_c   1.000
_cell.angle_alpha   90.00
_cell.angle_beta   90.00
_cell.angle_gamma   90.00
#
_symmetry.space_group_name_H-M   'P 1'
#
loop_
_entity.id
_entity.type
_entity.pdbx_description
1 polymer ?
#
loop_
_entity_poly.entity_id
_entity_poly.type
_entity_poly.pdbx_seq_one_letter_code
_entity_poly.pdbx_strand_id
1 'polypeptide(L)'
;MLLNVIIAGFGFIGRKLVRTFHKKIDLIKNVDSKFKIIGVSDSKGYLYDLNGLDLKKLSSVKRLSEYSEEYKEGRSTEEMIEKGEANLMIEVTPTNVNDGEPGLSFMKAALKKGIHVVTSNKGPLVVAFRELTSLAKRNDCFLLYEGTVAGAIPIFSLIKRCLQGDTIRRIMGILNGTTNYILSRMYFEGTSFELALKEARERGLTERDPSYDVDGIDAACKAVILANALMNRNVKFKDVKRTGIRRVTQEAISLAKKSKFAIKLVSMIDKRIEVSPKLVPINHPLCVHSTLNAIHIETDLAREITLIGRGAGEETVSAVLNDVLTVIKETASSV
;
A
#
# COMPACT_ATOMS: atom_id res chain seq x y z
N MET A 1 -9.06 -25.12 -7.87
CA MET A 1 -8.35 -25.32 -6.59
C MET A 1 -9.19 -24.67 -5.48
N LEU A 2 -9.18 -25.18 -4.23
CA LEU A 2 -9.81 -24.47 -3.10
C LEU A 2 -8.87 -23.36 -2.67
N LEU A 3 -9.29 -22.09 -2.68
CA LEU A 3 -8.47 -21.02 -2.12
C LEU A 3 -8.93 -20.71 -0.69
N ASN A 4 -8.24 -21.35 0.25
CA ASN A 4 -8.39 -21.09 1.67
C ASN A 4 -7.57 -19.85 2.04
N VAL A 5 -8.26 -18.80 2.47
CA VAL A 5 -7.66 -17.49 2.77
C VAL A 5 -7.55 -17.27 4.27
N ILE A 6 -6.40 -16.77 4.71
CA ILE A 6 -6.23 -16.19 6.04
C ILE A 6 -5.95 -14.69 5.94
N ILE A 7 -6.44 -13.91 6.90
CA ILE A 7 -6.17 -12.47 7.01
C ILE A 7 -5.36 -12.19 8.28
N ALA A 8 -4.15 -11.67 8.12
CA ALA A 8 -3.34 -11.17 9.22
C ALA A 8 -3.62 -9.67 9.41
N GLY A 9 -4.34 -9.34 10.49
CA GLY A 9 -4.69 -7.98 10.87
C GLY A 9 -6.19 -7.66 10.70
N PHE A 10 -6.86 -7.34 11.81
CA PHE A 10 -8.27 -6.93 11.84
C PHE A 10 -8.46 -5.45 12.24
N GLY A 11 -7.53 -4.61 11.78
CA GLY A 11 -7.57 -3.15 11.93
C GLY A 11 -8.58 -2.49 10.98
N PHE A 12 -8.38 -1.19 10.71
CA PHE A 12 -9.24 -0.43 9.79
C PHE A 12 -9.33 -1.06 8.40
N ILE A 13 -8.20 -1.41 7.78
CA ILE A 13 -8.17 -2.04 6.45
C ILE A 13 -8.74 -3.46 6.51
N GLY A 14 -8.32 -4.29 7.46
CA GLY A 14 -8.83 -5.67 7.61
C GLY A 14 -10.35 -5.76 7.75
N ARG A 15 -10.95 -4.92 8.61
CA ARG A 15 -12.43 -4.87 8.75
C ARG A 15 -13.14 -4.43 7.47
N LYS A 16 -12.58 -3.44 6.77
CA LYS A 16 -13.15 -2.98 5.49
C LYS A 16 -13.01 -4.02 4.40
N LEU A 17 -11.89 -4.74 4.38
CA LEU A 17 -11.66 -5.85 3.47
C LEU A 17 -12.70 -6.95 3.68
N VAL A 18 -12.93 -7.39 4.93
CA VAL A 18 -13.99 -8.38 5.24
C VAL A 18 -15.37 -7.90 4.79
N ARG A 19 -15.72 -6.64 5.07
CA ARG A 19 -16.99 -6.05 4.60
C ARG A 19 -17.09 -6.05 3.08
N THR A 20 -16.00 -5.76 2.39
CA THR A 20 -15.95 -5.79 0.92
C THR A 20 -16.06 -7.21 0.38
N PHE A 21 -15.39 -8.19 1.00
CA PHE A 21 -15.54 -9.60 0.65
C PHE A 21 -16.98 -10.07 0.83
N HIS A 22 -17.63 -9.74 1.94
CA HIS A 22 -19.04 -10.06 2.14
C HIS A 22 -19.93 -9.43 1.05
N LYS A 23 -19.72 -8.15 0.72
CA LYS A 23 -20.49 -7.44 -0.31
C LYS A 23 -20.23 -7.93 -1.74
N LYS A 24 -19.05 -8.47 -2.03
CA LYS A 24 -18.62 -8.90 -3.37
C LYS A 24 -18.40 -10.41 -3.47
N ILE A 25 -18.99 -11.18 -2.55
CA ILE A 25 -18.73 -12.62 -2.48
C ILE A 25 -19.12 -13.34 -3.76
N ASP A 26 -20.22 -12.93 -4.41
CA ASP A 26 -20.66 -13.54 -5.67
C ASP A 26 -19.66 -13.30 -6.80
N LEU A 27 -19.10 -12.10 -6.89
CA LEU A 27 -18.06 -11.77 -7.87
C LEU A 27 -16.83 -12.65 -7.66
N ILE A 28 -16.43 -12.88 -6.41
CA ILE A 28 -15.27 -13.71 -6.08
C ILE A 28 -15.58 -15.18 -6.38
N LYS A 29 -16.76 -15.65 -6.01
CA LYS A 29 -17.21 -17.03 -6.24
C LYS A 29 -17.43 -17.37 -7.72
N ASN A 30 -17.69 -16.37 -8.57
CA ASN A 30 -17.69 -16.54 -10.02
C ASN A 30 -16.28 -16.87 -10.57
N VAL A 31 -15.22 -16.49 -9.86
CA VAL A 31 -13.83 -16.81 -10.23
C VAL A 31 -13.35 -18.07 -9.50
N ASP A 32 -13.66 -18.22 -8.21
CA ASP A 32 -13.42 -19.43 -7.42
C ASP A 32 -14.64 -19.77 -6.54
N SER A 33 -15.43 -20.74 -6.99
CA SER A 33 -16.66 -21.17 -6.32
C SER A 33 -16.43 -21.72 -4.91
N LYS A 34 -15.19 -22.08 -4.57
CA LYS A 34 -14.79 -22.64 -3.28
C LYS A 34 -14.04 -21.64 -2.40
N PHE A 35 -13.97 -20.36 -2.78
CA PHE A 35 -13.33 -19.31 -1.99
C PHE A 35 -13.88 -19.26 -0.56
N LYS A 36 -12.98 -19.32 0.43
CA LYS A 36 -13.32 -19.25 1.85
C LYS A 36 -12.27 -18.46 2.62
N ILE A 37 -12.73 -17.67 3.59
CA ILE A 37 -11.86 -17.10 4.63
C ILE A 37 -11.88 -18.07 5.80
N ILE A 38 -10.80 -18.79 6.00
CA ILE A 38 -10.70 -19.84 7.05
C ILE A 38 -10.05 -19.32 8.33
N GLY A 39 -9.47 -18.12 8.32
CA GLY A 39 -8.89 -17.54 9.52
C GLY A 39 -8.67 -16.04 9.42
N VAL A 40 -8.78 -15.36 10.56
CA VAL A 40 -8.47 -13.94 10.70
C VAL A 40 -7.77 -13.75 12.03
N SER A 41 -6.76 -12.89 12.08
CA SER A 41 -6.07 -12.51 13.32
C SER A 41 -6.07 -11.01 13.56
N ASP A 42 -5.95 -10.64 14.83
CA ASP A 42 -5.59 -9.30 15.26
C ASP A 42 -4.37 -9.35 16.21
N SER A 43 -4.05 -8.25 16.87
CA SER A 43 -2.88 -8.19 17.76
C SER A 43 -3.04 -9.01 19.05
N LYS A 44 -4.23 -9.57 19.32
CA LYS A 44 -4.56 -10.26 20.57
C LYS A 44 -4.81 -11.76 20.39
N GLY A 45 -5.05 -12.24 19.17
CA GLY A 45 -5.44 -13.62 18.93
C GLY A 45 -5.96 -13.83 17.51
N TYR A 46 -6.54 -15.00 17.27
CA TYR A 46 -7.10 -15.37 15.96
C TYR A 46 -8.37 -16.21 16.05
N LEU A 47 -9.16 -16.18 14.98
CA LEU A 47 -10.24 -17.12 14.67
C LEU A 47 -9.77 -18.06 13.57
N TYR A 48 -10.21 -19.31 13.62
CA TYR A 48 -9.89 -20.28 12.58
C TYR A 48 -10.96 -21.37 12.48
N ASP A 49 -11.51 -21.55 11.28
CA ASP A 49 -12.46 -22.60 10.93
C ASP A 49 -12.21 -23.06 9.48
N LEU A 50 -11.88 -24.34 9.32
CA LEU A 50 -11.63 -24.95 8.00
C LEU A 50 -12.87 -24.99 7.11
N ASN A 51 -14.05 -24.97 7.71
CA ASN A 51 -15.30 -24.91 6.95
C ASN A 51 -15.55 -23.51 6.36
N GLY A 52 -14.84 -22.50 6.87
CA GLY A 52 -14.92 -21.09 6.49
C GLY A 52 -15.71 -20.27 7.50
N LEU A 53 -15.20 -19.08 7.83
CA LEU A 53 -15.88 -18.12 8.69
C LEU A 53 -17.08 -17.48 7.99
N ASP A 54 -18.16 -17.25 8.73
CA ASP A 54 -19.33 -16.52 8.26
C ASP A 54 -18.97 -15.05 8.02
N LEU A 55 -18.84 -14.67 6.76
CA LEU A 55 -18.49 -13.31 6.34
C LEU A 55 -19.53 -12.27 6.76
N LYS A 56 -20.82 -12.63 6.82
CA LYS A 56 -21.88 -11.72 7.24
C LYS A 56 -21.67 -11.36 8.71
N LYS A 57 -21.48 -12.36 9.56
CA LYS A 57 -21.17 -12.17 10.99
C LYS A 57 -19.83 -11.45 11.20
N LEU A 58 -18.78 -11.87 10.49
CA LEU A 58 -17.46 -11.26 10.60
C LEU A 58 -17.45 -9.79 10.16
N SER A 59 -18.30 -9.41 9.20
CA SER A 59 -18.39 -8.03 8.71
C SER A 59 -19.06 -7.05 9.69
N SER A 60 -19.84 -7.57 10.66
CA SER A 60 -20.60 -6.76 11.63
C SER A 60 -19.87 -6.52 12.94
N VAL A 61 -18.91 -7.37 13.31
CA VAL A 61 -18.14 -7.22 14.56
C VAL A 61 -17.12 -6.07 14.50
N LYS A 62 -16.87 -5.43 15.64
CA LYS A 62 -15.85 -4.37 15.76
C LYS A 62 -14.52 -4.93 16.25
N ARG A 63 -14.59 -5.87 17.19
CA ARG A 63 -13.44 -6.63 17.68
C ARG A 63 -13.57 -8.08 17.26
N LEU A 64 -12.44 -8.72 16.96
CA LEU A 64 -12.46 -10.09 16.47
C LEU A 64 -12.98 -11.08 17.53
N SER A 65 -12.71 -10.79 18.80
CA SER A 65 -13.23 -11.53 19.96
C SER A 65 -14.76 -11.49 20.10
N GLU A 66 -15.46 -10.57 19.44
CA GLU A 66 -16.93 -10.49 19.47
C GLU A 66 -17.58 -11.49 18.48
N TYR A 67 -16.79 -12.14 17.64
CA TYR A 67 -17.31 -13.06 16.62
C TYR A 67 -17.78 -14.40 17.20
N SER A 68 -17.01 -15.01 18.11
CA SER A 68 -17.31 -16.32 18.68
C SER A 68 -16.48 -16.54 19.95
N GLU A 69 -16.97 -17.39 20.85
CA GLU A 69 -16.21 -17.90 22.01
C GLU A 69 -14.99 -18.75 21.59
N GLU A 70 -14.96 -19.20 20.33
CA GLU A 70 -13.82 -19.92 19.73
C GLU A 70 -12.62 -19.01 19.39
N TYR A 71 -12.71 -17.70 19.66
CA TYR A 71 -11.59 -16.78 19.53
C TYR A 71 -10.44 -17.18 20.45
N LYS A 72 -9.28 -17.46 19.86
CA LYS A 72 -8.09 -17.94 20.58
C LYS A 72 -7.26 -16.75 21.06
N GLU A 73 -7.71 -16.14 22.15
CA GLU A 73 -6.99 -15.05 22.80
C GLU A 73 -5.60 -15.50 23.30
N GLY A 74 -4.61 -14.61 23.19
CA GLY A 74 -3.23 -14.85 23.59
C GLY A 74 -2.40 -15.70 22.62
N ARG A 75 -2.99 -16.18 21.51
CA ARG A 75 -2.28 -16.96 20.49
C ARG A 75 -1.75 -16.09 19.36
N SER A 76 -0.64 -16.51 18.76
CA SER A 76 0.03 -15.75 17.70
C SER A 76 -0.60 -15.96 16.32
N THR A 77 -0.36 -15.03 15.40
CA THR A 77 -0.79 -15.20 13.99
C THR A 77 0.00 -16.31 13.31
N GLU A 78 1.25 -16.54 13.73
CA GLU A 78 2.09 -17.62 13.24
C GLU A 78 1.46 -18.99 13.52
N GLU A 79 0.83 -19.21 14.67
CA GLU A 79 0.09 -20.46 14.94
C GLU A 79 -1.02 -20.70 13.90
N MET A 80 -1.68 -19.64 13.43
CA MET A 80 -2.71 -19.74 12.39
C MET A 80 -2.09 -20.10 11.04
N ILE A 81 -0.97 -19.46 10.67
CA ILE A 81 -0.20 -19.78 9.46
C ILE A 81 0.31 -21.22 9.54
N GLU A 82 0.65 -21.69 10.74
CA GLU A 82 1.30 -22.97 10.93
C GLU A 82 0.40 -24.18 10.66
N LYS A 83 -0.92 -24.01 10.77
CA LYS A 83 -1.93 -25.04 10.51
C LYS A 83 -1.91 -25.62 9.09
N GLY A 84 -1.32 -24.91 8.12
CA GLY A 84 -0.94 -25.46 6.81
C GLY A 84 -2.06 -25.61 5.77
N GLU A 85 -3.27 -25.17 6.07
CA GLU A 85 -4.44 -25.35 5.18
C GLU A 85 -4.73 -24.11 4.33
N ALA A 86 -4.03 -23.00 4.57
CA ALA A 86 -4.21 -21.76 3.83
C ALA A 86 -3.36 -21.75 2.56
N ASN A 87 -3.93 -21.27 1.45
CA ASN A 87 -3.23 -21.10 0.17
C ASN A 87 -2.83 -19.63 -0.06
N LEU A 88 -3.52 -18.70 0.59
CA LEU A 88 -3.30 -17.27 0.48
C LEU A 88 -3.40 -16.60 1.85
N MET A 89 -2.38 -15.81 2.19
CA MET A 89 -2.40 -14.88 3.30
C MET A 89 -2.57 -13.45 2.78
N ILE A 90 -3.53 -12.73 3.36
CA ILE A 90 -3.68 -11.29 3.18
C ILE A 90 -3.12 -10.60 4.43
N GLU A 91 -1.99 -9.91 4.27
CA GLU A 91 -1.28 -9.24 5.36
C GLU A 91 -1.57 -7.73 5.34
N VAL A 92 -2.31 -7.29 6.35
CA VAL A 92 -2.80 -5.92 6.49
C VAL A 92 -2.59 -5.42 7.93
N THR A 93 -1.52 -5.89 8.57
CA THR A 93 -1.12 -5.41 9.90
C THR A 93 -0.61 -3.97 9.82
N PRO A 94 -0.59 -3.24 10.95
CA PRO A 94 -0.06 -1.89 10.98
C PRO A 94 1.37 -1.80 10.43
N THR A 95 1.66 -0.70 9.73
CA THR A 95 2.98 -0.50 9.14
C THR A 95 4.00 -0.12 10.19
N ASN A 96 5.10 -0.88 10.26
CA ASN A 96 6.29 -0.56 11.02
C ASN A 96 7.49 -0.53 10.07
N VAL A 97 8.05 0.65 9.80
CA VAL A 97 9.15 0.82 8.83
C VAL A 97 10.53 0.62 9.43
N ASN A 98 10.63 0.43 10.74
CA ASN A 98 11.91 0.29 11.44
C ASN A 98 12.49 -1.13 11.23
N ASP A 99 11.70 -2.15 11.53
CA ASP A 99 12.07 -3.56 11.42
C ASP A 99 11.10 -4.39 10.56
N GLY A 100 9.93 -3.83 10.19
CA GLY A 100 8.91 -4.54 9.43
C GLY A 100 8.00 -5.41 10.28
N GLU A 101 8.19 -5.49 11.59
CA GLU A 101 7.46 -6.44 12.43
C GLU A 101 6.08 -5.92 12.86
N PRO A 102 5.09 -6.81 13.06
CA PRO A 102 5.17 -8.28 12.92
C PRO A 102 4.95 -8.79 11.49
N GLY A 103 4.57 -7.91 10.55
CA GLY A 103 4.21 -8.31 9.18
C GLY A 103 5.34 -9.02 8.43
N LEU A 104 6.60 -8.68 8.74
CA LEU A 104 7.77 -9.32 8.13
C LEU A 104 7.86 -10.80 8.53
N SER A 105 7.75 -11.11 9.82
CA SER A 105 7.75 -12.50 10.31
C SER A 105 6.59 -13.30 9.72
N PHE A 106 5.39 -12.73 9.68
CA PHE A 106 4.20 -13.40 9.12
C PHE A 106 4.40 -13.72 7.63
N MET A 107 4.88 -12.77 6.83
CA MET A 107 5.11 -13.00 5.40
C MET A 107 6.21 -14.02 5.14
N LYS A 108 7.30 -14.00 5.91
CA LYS A 108 8.34 -15.03 5.81
C LYS A 108 7.81 -16.41 6.15
N ALA A 109 6.99 -16.53 7.20
CA ALA A 109 6.40 -17.80 7.62
C ALA A 109 5.47 -18.37 6.54
N ALA A 110 4.60 -17.53 5.97
CA ALA A 110 3.67 -17.92 4.91
C ALA A 110 4.42 -18.34 3.63
N LEU A 111 5.33 -17.52 3.13
CA LEU A 111 6.06 -17.80 1.88
C LEU A 111 6.94 -19.06 1.99
N LYS A 112 7.53 -19.35 3.17
CA LYS A 112 8.27 -20.61 3.41
C LYS A 112 7.40 -21.85 3.31
N LYS A 113 6.09 -21.72 3.49
CA LYS A 113 5.11 -22.81 3.44
C LYS A 113 4.45 -22.97 2.07
N GLY A 114 4.87 -22.21 1.06
CA GLY A 114 4.19 -22.23 -0.23
C GLY A 114 2.86 -21.45 -0.22
N ILE A 115 2.62 -20.60 0.78
CA ILE A 115 1.41 -19.79 0.88
C ILE A 115 1.65 -18.47 0.14
N HIS A 116 0.77 -18.15 -0.82
CA HIS A 116 0.79 -16.86 -1.50
C HIS A 116 0.55 -15.71 -0.53
N VAL A 117 1.09 -14.54 -0.83
CA VAL A 117 0.95 -13.35 0.02
C VAL A 117 0.47 -12.16 -0.80
N VAL A 118 -0.58 -11.51 -0.29
CA VAL A 118 -1.02 -10.19 -0.71
C VAL A 118 -0.86 -9.25 0.48
N THR A 119 -0.17 -8.12 0.32
CA THR A 119 0.05 -7.18 1.44
C THR A 119 -0.27 -5.73 1.08
N SER A 120 -0.77 -4.97 2.06
CA SER A 120 -0.79 -3.50 2.00
C SER A 120 0.24 -2.85 2.94
N ASN A 121 1.07 -3.65 3.60
CA ASN A 121 2.05 -3.21 4.57
C ASN A 121 3.38 -2.84 3.89
N LYS A 122 3.78 -1.58 4.03
CA LYS A 122 5.03 -1.08 3.44
C LYS A 122 6.26 -1.55 4.21
N GLY A 123 6.15 -1.74 5.52
CA GLY A 123 7.29 -1.95 6.42
C GLY A 123 8.20 -3.09 5.99
N PRO A 124 7.66 -4.31 5.85
CA PRO A 124 8.43 -5.48 5.42
C PRO A 124 9.08 -5.31 4.04
N LEU A 125 8.40 -4.64 3.10
CA LEU A 125 8.96 -4.37 1.78
C LEU A 125 10.09 -3.35 1.84
N VAL A 126 9.98 -2.30 2.66
CA VAL A 126 11.06 -1.32 2.87
C VAL A 126 12.30 -1.99 3.46
N VAL A 127 12.12 -2.89 4.43
CA VAL A 127 13.21 -3.55 5.15
C VAL A 127 13.84 -4.68 4.32
N ALA A 128 13.00 -5.55 3.75
CA ALA A 128 13.39 -6.87 3.27
C ALA A 128 12.87 -7.24 1.86
N PHE A 129 12.66 -6.26 0.96
CA PHE A 129 12.12 -6.50 -0.39
C PHE A 129 12.73 -7.71 -1.13
N ARG A 130 14.07 -7.72 -1.28
CA ARG A 130 14.79 -8.77 -2.00
C ARG A 130 14.66 -10.13 -1.32
N GLU A 131 14.66 -10.15 0.00
CA GLU A 131 14.52 -11.40 0.75
C GLU A 131 13.13 -12.01 0.54
N LEU A 132 12.08 -11.20 0.69
CA LEU A 132 10.69 -11.62 0.51
C LEU A 132 10.41 -12.09 -0.93
N THR A 133 10.85 -11.32 -1.93
CA THR A 133 10.68 -11.69 -3.35
C THR A 133 11.48 -12.94 -3.74
N SER A 134 12.70 -13.09 -3.23
CA SER A 134 13.50 -14.32 -3.44
C SER A 134 12.85 -15.52 -2.77
N LEU A 135 12.30 -15.34 -1.57
CA LEU A 135 11.60 -16.40 -0.84
C LEU A 135 10.34 -16.83 -1.57
N ALA A 136 9.54 -15.88 -2.07
CA ALA A 136 8.36 -16.15 -2.89
C ALA A 136 8.74 -16.94 -4.15
N LYS A 137 9.77 -16.50 -4.88
CA LYS A 137 10.26 -17.22 -6.08
C LYS A 137 10.73 -18.64 -5.79
N ARG A 138 11.47 -18.86 -4.70
CA ARG A 138 11.98 -20.19 -4.33
C ARG A 138 10.89 -21.19 -3.95
N ASN A 139 9.75 -20.71 -3.45
CA ASN A 139 8.63 -21.55 -3.01
C ASN A 139 7.45 -21.48 -4.00
N ASP A 140 7.69 -21.02 -5.23
CA ASP A 140 6.69 -20.89 -6.29
C ASP A 140 5.40 -20.15 -5.85
N CYS A 141 5.60 -19.04 -5.15
CA CYS A 141 4.53 -18.24 -4.58
C CYS A 141 4.44 -16.85 -5.19
N PHE A 142 3.21 -16.34 -5.26
CA PHE A 142 2.97 -14.93 -5.46
C PHE A 142 3.24 -14.12 -4.19
N LEU A 143 3.94 -13.00 -4.35
CA LEU A 143 3.99 -11.90 -3.41
C LEU A 143 3.51 -10.64 -4.14
N LEU A 144 2.28 -10.22 -3.85
CA LEU A 144 1.66 -9.03 -4.45
C LEU A 144 1.46 -7.94 -3.39
N TYR A 145 1.56 -6.69 -3.82
CA TYR A 145 1.69 -5.56 -2.91
C TYR A 145 1.15 -4.25 -3.51
N GLU A 146 0.11 -4.34 -4.34
CA GLU A 146 -0.50 -3.16 -4.98
C GLU A 146 -0.97 -2.14 -3.94
N GLY A 147 -1.50 -2.60 -2.80
CA GLY A 147 -1.96 -1.75 -1.71
C GLY A 147 -0.87 -0.98 -0.96
N THR A 148 0.42 -1.20 -1.26
CA THR A 148 1.54 -0.58 -0.51
C THR A 148 1.92 0.80 -1.05
N VAL A 149 1.73 1.07 -2.34
CA VAL A 149 2.11 2.35 -2.96
C VAL A 149 0.91 2.93 -3.71
N ALA A 150 0.59 4.19 -3.41
CA ALA A 150 -0.43 4.97 -4.10
C ALA A 150 -1.86 4.38 -4.08
N GLY A 151 -2.20 3.61 -3.05
CA GLY A 151 -3.60 3.28 -2.72
C GLY A 151 -4.25 2.41 -3.79
N ALA A 152 -5.20 2.97 -4.55
CA ALA A 152 -5.89 2.25 -5.62
C ALA A 152 -5.27 2.42 -7.01
N ILE A 153 -4.19 3.21 -7.14
CA ILE A 153 -3.51 3.40 -8.43
C ILE A 153 -2.77 2.09 -8.80
N PRO A 154 -3.12 1.43 -9.91
CA PRO A 154 -2.60 0.09 -10.24
C PRO A 154 -1.23 0.17 -10.91
N ILE A 155 -0.20 0.62 -10.18
CA ILE A 155 1.13 0.82 -10.77
C ILE A 155 1.85 -0.50 -10.99
N PHE A 156 1.85 -1.42 -10.03
CA PHE A 156 2.64 -2.65 -10.16
C PHE A 156 2.03 -3.59 -11.18
N SER A 157 0.70 -3.75 -11.17
CA SER A 157 -0.02 -4.57 -12.16
C SER A 157 0.07 -3.98 -13.56
N LEU A 158 -0.01 -2.65 -13.74
CA LEU A 158 0.20 -2.01 -15.04
C LEU A 158 1.56 -2.38 -15.63
N ILE A 159 2.64 -2.20 -14.86
CA ILE A 159 3.99 -2.53 -15.35
C ILE A 159 4.09 -4.02 -15.64
N LYS A 160 3.67 -4.86 -14.70
CA LYS A 160 3.83 -6.32 -14.79
C LYS A 160 3.03 -6.94 -15.93
N ARG A 161 1.86 -6.39 -16.30
CA ARG A 161 0.93 -7.01 -17.25
C ARG A 161 0.77 -6.26 -18.57
N CYS A 162 0.88 -4.94 -18.56
CA CYS A 162 0.56 -4.12 -19.73
C CYS A 162 1.80 -3.49 -20.37
N LEU A 163 2.89 -3.31 -19.63
CA LEU A 163 4.12 -2.66 -20.10
C LEU A 163 5.34 -3.61 -20.02
N GLN A 164 5.13 -4.89 -20.36
CA GLN A 164 6.18 -5.92 -20.28
C GLN A 164 7.34 -5.71 -21.28
N GLY A 165 7.08 -4.97 -22.37
CA GLY A 165 8.09 -4.60 -23.35
C GLY A 165 8.85 -3.31 -23.04
N ASP A 166 8.41 -2.55 -22.02
CA ASP A 166 8.98 -1.26 -21.67
C ASP A 166 10.03 -1.36 -20.58
N THR A 167 11.09 -0.57 -20.71
CA THR A 167 12.06 -0.31 -19.66
C THR A 167 11.80 1.05 -19.02
N ILE A 168 11.51 1.06 -17.71
CA ILE A 168 11.33 2.31 -16.95
C ILE A 168 12.69 3.00 -16.76
N ARG A 169 12.78 4.24 -17.24
CA ARG A 169 13.95 5.12 -17.12
C ARG A 169 13.89 5.98 -15.86
N ARG A 170 12.71 6.56 -15.58
CA ARG A 170 12.50 7.49 -14.48
C ARG A 170 11.09 7.37 -13.91
N ILE A 171 10.96 7.59 -12.61
CA ILE A 171 9.66 7.70 -11.92
C ILE A 171 9.63 9.00 -11.14
N MET A 172 8.55 9.76 -11.28
CA MET A 172 8.23 10.94 -10.49
C MET A 172 6.88 10.73 -9.81
N GLY A 173 6.79 10.99 -8.51
CA GLY A 173 5.57 10.71 -7.76
C GLY A 173 5.18 11.79 -6.76
N ILE A 174 3.91 12.15 -6.74
CA ILE A 174 3.24 12.74 -5.58
C ILE A 174 2.63 11.56 -4.81
N LEU A 175 3.35 11.09 -3.80
CA LEU A 175 3.06 9.80 -3.15
C LEU A 175 2.39 9.93 -1.79
N ASN A 176 2.21 11.14 -1.28
CA ASN A 176 1.65 11.41 0.04
C ASN A 176 0.52 12.45 -0.03
N GLY A 177 -0.71 12.01 0.25
CA GLY A 177 -1.90 12.85 0.14
C GLY A 177 -1.95 13.98 1.18
N THR A 178 -1.42 13.76 2.39
CA THR A 178 -1.39 14.77 3.47
C THR A 178 -0.54 15.98 3.07
N THR A 179 0.70 15.75 2.63
CA THR A 179 1.59 16.82 2.17
C THR A 179 1.07 17.49 0.90
N ASN A 180 0.47 16.74 -0.02
CA ASN A 180 -0.16 17.34 -1.20
C ASN A 180 -1.37 18.20 -0.84
N TYR A 181 -2.15 17.80 0.16
CA TYR A 181 -3.25 18.60 0.69
C TYR A 181 -2.72 19.90 1.28
N ILE A 182 -1.76 19.85 2.20
CA ILE A 182 -1.16 21.03 2.84
C ILE A 182 -0.64 22.02 1.79
N LEU A 183 0.18 21.54 0.84
CA LEU A 183 0.74 22.39 -0.22
C LEU A 183 -0.36 22.94 -1.15
N SER A 184 -1.44 22.18 -1.38
CA SER A 184 -2.59 22.67 -2.16
C SER A 184 -3.36 23.77 -1.44
N ARG A 185 -3.57 23.64 -0.12
CA ARG A 185 -4.22 24.69 0.70
C ARG A 185 -3.42 25.97 0.66
N MET A 186 -2.11 25.88 0.92
CA MET A 186 -1.21 27.03 0.85
C MET A 186 -1.23 27.68 -0.55
N TYR A 187 -1.29 26.89 -1.63
CA TYR A 187 -1.32 27.40 -3.01
C TYR A 187 -2.62 28.13 -3.39
N PHE A 188 -3.78 27.55 -3.05
CA PHE A 188 -5.06 28.11 -3.47
C PHE A 188 -5.53 29.23 -2.56
N GLU A 189 -5.34 29.09 -1.24
CA GLU A 189 -5.85 30.03 -0.26
C GLU A 189 -4.81 31.02 0.24
N GLY A 190 -3.53 30.80 -0.11
CA GLY A 190 -2.45 31.63 0.39
C GLY A 190 -2.29 31.52 1.90
N THR A 191 -2.62 30.39 2.52
CA THR A 191 -2.49 30.17 3.96
C THR A 191 -1.05 29.78 4.35
N SER A 192 -0.71 29.89 5.64
CA SER A 192 0.59 29.43 6.17
C SER A 192 0.66 27.91 6.29
N PHE A 193 1.87 27.37 6.43
CA PHE A 193 2.08 25.93 6.66
C PHE A 193 1.38 25.45 7.93
N GLU A 194 1.46 26.23 9.02
CA GLU A 194 0.91 25.91 10.32
C GLU A 194 -0.62 25.82 10.29
N LEU A 195 -1.27 26.78 9.61
CA LEU A 195 -2.72 26.78 9.49
C LEU A 195 -3.20 25.63 8.58
N ALA A 196 -2.54 25.40 7.45
CA ALA A 196 -2.85 24.25 6.58
C ALA A 196 -2.63 22.89 7.29
N LEU A 197 -1.58 22.76 8.10
CA LEU A 197 -1.33 21.56 8.92
C LEU A 197 -2.40 21.39 10.00
N LYS A 198 -2.83 22.47 10.64
CA LYS A 198 -3.92 22.45 11.63
C LYS A 198 -5.21 21.95 10.99
N GLU A 199 -5.59 22.49 9.83
CA GLU A 199 -6.77 22.02 9.09
C GLU A 199 -6.65 20.55 8.68
N ALA A 200 -5.47 20.11 8.24
CA ALA A 200 -5.24 18.72 7.87
C ALA A 200 -5.46 17.77 9.07
N ARG A 201 -5.05 18.18 10.29
CA ARG A 201 -5.32 17.45 11.54
C ARG A 201 -6.80 17.40 11.89
N GLU A 202 -7.50 18.53 11.80
CA GLU A 202 -8.94 18.61 12.08
C GLU A 202 -9.76 17.71 11.14
N ARG A 203 -9.28 17.52 9.91
CA ARG A 203 -9.86 16.59 8.93
C ARG A 203 -9.42 15.14 9.09
N GLY A 204 -8.56 14.83 10.07
CA GLY A 204 -8.05 13.48 10.30
C GLY A 204 -7.11 12.95 9.21
N LEU A 205 -6.46 13.83 8.43
CA LEU A 205 -5.54 13.42 7.37
C LEU A 205 -4.16 13.00 7.91
N THR A 206 -3.79 13.46 9.11
CA THR A 206 -2.51 13.16 9.76
C THR A 206 -2.74 12.85 11.23
N GLU A 207 -1.83 12.06 11.80
CA GLU A 207 -1.78 11.81 13.24
C GLU A 207 -1.33 13.06 14.02
N ARG A 208 -1.34 12.94 15.36
CA ARG A 208 -0.88 13.99 16.27
C ARG A 208 0.56 14.41 15.96
N ASP A 209 1.44 13.44 15.76
CA ASP A 209 2.77 13.66 15.19
C ASP A 209 2.72 13.54 13.66
N PRO A 210 2.89 14.64 12.90
CA PRO A 210 2.78 14.64 11.45
C PRO A 210 4.10 14.28 10.76
N SER A 211 5.17 13.97 11.52
CA SER A 211 6.53 13.81 10.98
C SER A 211 6.61 12.73 9.91
N TYR A 212 5.83 11.65 10.05
CA TYR A 212 5.76 10.60 9.04
C TYR A 212 5.34 11.13 7.65
N ASP A 213 4.47 12.14 7.61
CA ASP A 213 4.02 12.80 6.39
C ASP A 213 4.90 14.00 6.03
N VAL A 214 4.98 15.02 6.89
CA VAL A 214 5.55 16.33 6.54
C VAL A 214 7.07 16.33 6.42
N ASP A 215 7.75 15.35 7.00
CA ASP A 215 9.18 15.13 6.78
C ASP A 215 9.45 14.23 5.57
N GLY A 216 8.41 13.68 4.93
CA GLY A 216 8.52 12.89 3.70
C GLY A 216 8.91 11.43 3.93
N ILE A 217 8.73 10.89 5.13
CA ILE A 217 9.08 9.50 5.47
C ILE A 217 8.21 8.53 4.67
N ASP A 218 6.89 8.75 4.66
CA ASP A 218 5.95 7.92 3.90
C ASP A 218 6.27 7.89 2.40
N ALA A 219 6.55 9.07 1.83
CA ALA A 219 6.91 9.22 0.43
C ALA A 219 8.25 8.51 0.10
N ALA A 220 9.23 8.59 1.01
CA ALA A 220 10.50 7.89 0.86
C ALA A 220 10.34 6.36 0.93
N CYS A 221 9.52 5.85 1.86
CA CYS A 221 9.19 4.42 1.92
C CYS A 221 8.58 3.93 0.60
N LYS A 222 7.63 4.68 0.05
CA LYS A 222 7.00 4.35 -1.25
C LYS A 222 8.01 4.42 -2.40
N ALA A 223 8.93 5.38 -2.38
CA ALA A 223 9.99 5.48 -3.37
C ALA A 223 10.95 4.29 -3.33
N VAL A 224 11.31 3.79 -2.14
CA VAL A 224 12.12 2.57 -1.97
C VAL A 224 11.42 1.36 -2.60
N ILE A 225 10.13 1.17 -2.31
CA ILE A 225 9.35 0.05 -2.86
C ILE A 225 9.29 0.15 -4.39
N LEU A 226 8.96 1.32 -4.95
CA LEU A 226 8.92 1.52 -6.40
C LEU A 226 10.26 1.24 -7.07
N ALA A 227 11.37 1.74 -6.50
CA ALA A 227 12.70 1.54 -7.04
C ALA A 227 13.11 0.06 -7.05
N ASN A 228 12.81 -0.68 -5.99
CA ASN A 228 13.15 -2.08 -5.88
C ASN A 228 12.24 -2.96 -6.75
N ALA A 229 10.94 -2.66 -6.80
CA ALA A 229 9.95 -3.44 -7.53
C ALA A 229 9.99 -3.23 -9.04
N LEU A 230 10.09 -1.97 -9.48
CA LEU A 230 9.89 -1.60 -10.90
C LEU A 230 11.21 -1.40 -11.65
N MET A 231 12.30 -1.11 -10.94
CA MET A 231 13.62 -0.87 -11.54
C MET A 231 14.66 -1.89 -11.08
N ASN A 232 14.25 -2.97 -10.41
CA ASN A 232 15.09 -4.06 -9.90
C ASN A 232 16.33 -3.57 -9.11
N ARG A 233 16.16 -2.51 -8.32
CA ARG A 233 17.25 -1.95 -7.50
C ARG A 233 17.36 -2.67 -6.15
N ASN A 234 18.40 -2.33 -5.39
CA ASN A 234 18.61 -2.79 -4.02
C ASN A 234 18.75 -1.61 -3.06
N VAL A 235 17.77 -0.72 -3.09
CA VAL A 235 17.74 0.52 -2.34
C VAL A 235 17.20 0.25 -0.94
N LYS A 236 17.85 0.84 0.05
CA LYS A 236 17.37 0.91 1.44
C LYS A 236 16.86 2.31 1.74
N PHE A 237 16.06 2.44 2.80
CA PHE A 237 15.51 3.72 3.23
C PHE A 237 16.57 4.81 3.45
N LYS A 238 17.74 4.44 4.01
CA LYS A 238 18.87 5.35 4.23
C LYS A 238 19.51 5.91 2.94
N ASP A 239 19.28 5.27 1.79
CA ASP A 239 19.84 5.71 0.51
C ASP A 239 18.99 6.83 -0.14
N VAL A 240 17.81 7.13 0.43
CA VAL A 240 16.92 8.17 -0.07
C VAL A 240 17.28 9.52 0.52
N LYS A 241 17.68 10.47 -0.33
CA LYS A 241 17.85 11.87 0.09
C LYS A 241 16.47 12.48 0.36
N ARG A 242 16.22 12.95 1.58
CA ARG A 242 14.88 13.38 2.00
C ARG A 242 14.90 14.80 2.55
N THR A 243 13.96 15.61 2.10
CA THR A 243 13.65 16.95 2.62
C THR A 243 12.14 17.09 2.69
N GLY A 244 11.62 17.41 3.87
CA GLY A 244 10.19 17.60 4.10
C GLY A 244 9.65 18.94 3.59
N ILE A 245 8.40 19.21 3.91
CA ILE A 245 7.70 20.44 3.51
C ILE A 245 7.68 21.53 4.60
N ARG A 246 8.21 21.27 5.79
CA ARG A 246 8.13 22.20 6.95
C ARG A 246 8.71 23.60 6.68
N ARG A 247 9.67 23.71 5.76
CA ARG A 247 10.35 24.97 5.43
C ARG A 247 9.76 25.67 4.20
N VAL A 248 8.67 25.15 3.64
CA VAL A 248 7.98 25.79 2.52
C VAL A 248 7.14 26.93 3.06
N THR A 249 7.46 28.16 2.66
CA THR A 249 6.78 29.37 3.14
C THR A 249 5.67 29.82 2.21
N GLN A 250 4.79 30.68 2.72
CA GLN A 250 3.71 31.30 1.97
C GLN A 250 4.26 32.16 0.81
N GLU A 251 5.36 32.87 1.03
CA GLU A 251 6.03 33.71 0.03
C GLU A 251 6.60 32.85 -1.11
N ALA A 252 7.24 31.73 -0.78
CA ALA A 252 7.78 30.80 -1.78
C ALA A 252 6.66 30.26 -2.68
N ILE A 253 5.51 29.91 -2.10
CA ILE A 253 4.34 29.45 -2.85
C ILE A 253 3.74 30.57 -3.69
N SER A 254 3.63 31.79 -3.17
CA SER A 254 3.14 32.97 -3.90
C SER A 254 4.02 33.28 -5.12
N LEU A 255 5.35 33.21 -4.97
CA LEU A 255 6.30 33.41 -6.06
C LEU A 255 6.21 32.31 -7.13
N ALA A 256 6.09 31.04 -6.70
CA ALA A 256 5.89 29.92 -7.61
C ALA A 256 4.59 30.09 -8.43
N LYS A 257 3.49 30.48 -7.76
CA LYS A 257 2.18 30.72 -8.39
C LYS A 257 2.24 31.81 -9.45
N LYS A 258 2.90 32.95 -9.15
CA LYS A 258 3.12 34.04 -10.13
C LYS A 258 3.90 33.57 -11.36
N SER A 259 4.76 32.58 -11.19
CA SER A 259 5.59 32.00 -12.25
C SER A 259 4.92 30.82 -12.98
N LYS A 260 3.64 30.50 -12.70
CA LYS A 260 2.90 29.35 -13.25
C LYS A 260 3.44 27.98 -12.81
N PHE A 261 3.97 27.89 -11.59
CA PHE A 261 4.39 26.64 -10.94
C PHE A 261 3.65 26.43 -9.61
N ALA A 262 3.53 25.17 -9.21
CA ALA A 262 3.18 24.78 -7.85
C ALA A 262 4.39 24.14 -7.15
N ILE A 263 4.51 24.32 -5.85
CA ILE A 263 5.47 23.55 -5.04
C ILE A 263 4.80 22.23 -4.64
N LYS A 264 5.43 21.09 -4.95
CA LYS A 264 4.95 19.74 -4.65
C LYS A 264 6.05 18.92 -3.96
N LEU A 265 5.69 18.05 -3.01
CA LEU A 265 6.63 17.05 -2.49
C LEU A 265 6.76 15.91 -3.50
N VAL A 266 7.86 15.90 -4.26
CA VAL A 266 8.08 14.95 -5.35
C VAL A 266 9.07 13.87 -4.91
N SER A 267 8.67 12.61 -5.07
CA SER A 267 9.55 11.45 -5.05
C SER A 267 10.11 11.23 -6.44
N MET A 268 11.41 11.44 -6.63
CA MET A 268 12.13 11.24 -7.88
C MET A 268 12.98 9.98 -7.79
N ILE A 269 12.80 9.07 -8.72
CA ILE A 269 13.56 7.83 -8.86
C ILE A 269 14.19 7.85 -10.25
N ASP A 270 15.44 8.30 -10.30
CA ASP A 270 16.29 8.32 -11.51
C ASP A 270 17.65 7.72 -11.10
N LYS A 271 18.80 8.19 -11.59
CA LYS A 271 20.14 7.76 -11.13
C LYS A 271 20.30 7.82 -9.60
N ARG A 272 19.63 8.77 -8.95
CA ARG A 272 19.52 8.89 -7.48
C ARG A 272 18.05 8.89 -7.08
N ILE A 273 17.79 8.65 -5.80
CA ILE A 273 16.45 8.66 -5.23
C ILE A 273 16.36 9.81 -4.24
N GLU A 274 15.42 10.71 -4.48
CA GLU A 274 15.18 11.84 -3.59
C GLU A 274 13.69 12.11 -3.39
N VAL A 275 13.37 12.63 -2.21
CA VAL A 275 12.05 13.15 -1.86
C VAL A 275 12.24 14.57 -1.39
N SER A 276 11.75 15.55 -2.13
CA SER A 276 11.92 16.97 -1.80
C SER A 276 10.83 17.86 -2.40
N PRO A 277 10.56 19.06 -1.82
CA PRO A 277 9.76 20.07 -2.47
C PRO A 277 10.38 20.50 -3.80
N LYS A 278 9.60 20.45 -4.88
CA LYS A 278 10.01 20.88 -6.22
C LYS A 278 8.96 21.77 -6.86
N LEU A 279 9.41 22.66 -7.75
CA LEU A 279 8.53 23.39 -8.65
C LEU A 279 8.04 22.46 -9.75
N VAL A 280 6.73 22.36 -9.90
CA VAL A 280 6.05 21.57 -10.95
C VAL A 280 5.19 22.53 -11.76
N PRO A 281 5.31 22.58 -13.10
CA PRO A 281 4.44 23.40 -13.92
C PRO A 281 2.96 23.07 -13.67
N ILE A 282 2.10 24.07 -13.59
CA ILE A 282 0.68 23.88 -13.26
C ILE A 282 -0.07 23.04 -14.31
N ASN A 283 0.44 23.01 -15.54
CA ASN A 283 -0.10 22.23 -16.65
C ASN A 283 0.54 20.84 -16.79
N HIS A 284 1.53 20.50 -15.96
CA HIS A 284 2.15 19.18 -15.98
C HIS A 284 1.20 18.15 -15.34
N PRO A 285 0.97 16.95 -15.93
CA PRO A 285 0.04 15.95 -15.39
C PRO A 285 0.31 15.52 -13.94
N LEU A 286 1.58 15.51 -13.53
CA LEU A 286 1.98 15.26 -12.14
C LEU A 286 1.44 16.30 -11.14
N CYS A 287 1.09 17.52 -11.57
CA CYS A 287 0.64 18.62 -10.70
C CYS A 287 -0.82 18.42 -10.23
N VAL A 288 -1.07 17.35 -9.50
CA VAL A 288 -2.38 17.04 -8.91
C VAL A 288 -2.54 17.74 -7.55
N HIS A 289 -3.79 17.97 -7.14
CA HIS A 289 -4.12 18.74 -5.93
C HIS A 289 -4.93 17.95 -4.91
N SER A 290 -5.14 18.55 -3.74
CA SER A 290 -5.84 17.94 -2.62
C SER A 290 -5.11 16.67 -2.14
N THR A 291 -5.85 15.62 -1.78
CA THR A 291 -5.30 14.35 -1.29
C THR A 291 -4.98 13.35 -2.40
N LEU A 292 -4.99 13.80 -3.67
CA LEU A 292 -4.65 12.94 -4.81
C LEU A 292 -3.16 12.58 -4.79
N ASN A 293 -2.89 11.36 -5.24
CA ASN A 293 -1.56 10.91 -5.62
C ASN A 293 -1.45 10.89 -7.15
N ALA A 294 -0.23 11.02 -7.63
CA ALA A 294 0.10 10.84 -9.03
C ALA A 294 1.45 10.13 -9.16
N ILE A 295 1.54 9.22 -10.14
CA ILE A 295 2.78 8.56 -10.54
C ILE A 295 2.97 8.84 -12.02
N HIS A 296 4.06 9.52 -12.36
CA HIS A 296 4.51 9.77 -13.72
C HIS A 296 5.73 8.88 -13.98
N ILE A 297 5.64 8.02 -14.97
CA ILE A 297 6.74 7.16 -15.40
C ILE A 297 7.19 7.57 -16.79
N GLU A 298 8.50 7.50 -16.99
CA GLU A 298 9.13 7.61 -18.30
C GLU A 298 9.73 6.27 -18.67
N THR A 299 9.33 5.76 -19.83
CA THR A 299 9.80 4.51 -20.42
C THR A 299 10.54 4.77 -21.73
N ASP A 300 11.18 3.75 -22.27
CA ASP A 300 11.87 3.79 -23.55
C ASP A 300 10.94 3.73 -24.76
N LEU A 301 9.82 2.99 -24.71
CA LEU A 301 8.89 2.80 -25.83
C LEU A 301 7.62 3.64 -25.69
N ALA A 302 6.87 3.45 -24.60
CA ALA A 302 5.61 4.15 -24.33
C ALA A 302 5.78 5.62 -23.93
N ARG A 303 7.04 6.09 -23.76
CA ARG A 303 7.40 7.45 -23.36
C ARG A 303 6.82 7.79 -21.99
N GLU A 304 5.91 8.75 -21.90
CA GLU A 304 5.41 9.28 -20.64
C GLU A 304 4.01 8.75 -20.33
N ILE A 305 3.84 8.13 -19.17
CA ILE A 305 2.54 7.68 -18.66
C ILE A 305 2.33 8.27 -17.28
N THR A 306 1.16 8.88 -17.06
CA THR A 306 0.77 9.41 -15.74
C THR A 306 -0.49 8.71 -15.24
N LEU A 307 -0.42 8.17 -14.03
CA LEU A 307 -1.56 7.62 -13.30
C LEU A 307 -1.92 8.55 -12.16
N ILE A 308 -3.22 8.86 -12.02
CA ILE A 308 -3.74 9.77 -11.00
C ILE A 308 -4.88 9.09 -10.27
N GLY A 309 -4.92 9.22 -8.95
CA GLY A 309 -5.97 8.62 -8.15
C GLY A 309 -5.80 8.87 -6.66
N ARG A 310 -6.63 8.20 -5.86
CA ARG A 310 -6.59 8.30 -4.41
C ARG A 310 -5.49 7.37 -3.86
N GLY A 311 -4.57 7.97 -3.10
CA GLY A 311 -3.33 7.33 -2.67
C GLY A 311 -3.35 6.62 -1.31
N ALA A 312 -4.46 6.70 -0.59
CA ALA A 312 -4.65 6.16 0.75
C ALA A 312 -6.15 6.07 1.06
N GLY A 313 -6.51 5.36 2.14
CA GLY A 313 -7.87 5.29 2.65
C GLY A 313 -8.53 3.93 2.41
N GLU A 314 -9.84 3.94 2.17
CA GLU A 314 -10.61 2.73 1.85
C GLU A 314 -10.19 2.14 0.51
N GLU A 315 -9.65 2.98 -0.36
CA GLU A 315 -9.22 2.68 -1.71
C GLU A 315 -8.14 1.60 -1.74
N THR A 316 -7.34 1.45 -0.67
CA THR A 316 -6.39 0.33 -0.51
C THR A 316 -7.08 -1.04 -0.56
N VAL A 317 -8.33 -1.14 -0.12
CA VAL A 317 -9.10 -2.40 -0.22
C VAL A 317 -9.33 -2.81 -1.67
N SER A 318 -9.44 -1.84 -2.58
CA SER A 318 -9.54 -2.11 -4.03
C SER A 318 -8.28 -2.80 -4.54
N ALA A 319 -7.10 -2.29 -4.19
CA ALA A 319 -5.82 -2.86 -4.61
C ALA A 319 -5.63 -4.29 -4.06
N VAL A 320 -5.88 -4.49 -2.76
CA VAL A 320 -5.80 -5.81 -2.12
C VAL A 320 -6.78 -6.82 -2.76
N LEU A 321 -8.02 -6.42 -3.05
CA LEU A 321 -8.99 -7.30 -3.70
C LEU A 321 -8.55 -7.70 -5.11
N ASN A 322 -7.97 -6.78 -5.89
CA ASN A 322 -7.47 -7.09 -7.24
C ASN A 322 -6.25 -8.01 -7.22
N ASP A 323 -5.37 -7.86 -6.23
CA ASP A 323 -4.25 -8.78 -6.00
C ASP A 323 -4.76 -10.18 -5.60
N VAL A 324 -5.77 -10.28 -4.73
CA VAL A 324 -6.42 -11.55 -4.38
C VAL A 324 -7.01 -12.22 -5.62
N LEU A 325 -7.79 -11.49 -6.42
CA LEU A 325 -8.36 -12.01 -7.68
C LEU A 325 -7.28 -12.41 -8.68
N THR A 326 -6.15 -11.70 -8.68
CA THR A 326 -4.98 -12.09 -9.49
C THR A 326 -4.44 -13.44 -9.05
N VAL A 327 -4.19 -13.64 -7.76
CA VAL A 327 -3.73 -14.94 -7.25
C VAL A 327 -4.72 -16.06 -7.61
N ILE A 328 -6.02 -15.83 -7.43
CA ILE A 328 -7.06 -16.81 -7.78
C ILE A 328 -6.98 -17.21 -9.26
N LYS A 329 -6.87 -16.22 -10.17
CA LYS A 329 -6.85 -16.49 -11.62
C LYS A 329 -5.58 -17.21 -12.07
N GLU A 330 -4.43 -16.74 -11.64
CA GLU A 330 -3.14 -17.29 -12.07
C GLU A 330 -2.94 -18.72 -11.54
N THR A 331 -3.42 -19.01 -10.32
CA THR A 331 -3.38 -20.37 -9.76
C THR A 331 -4.41 -21.30 -10.41
N ALA A 332 -5.54 -20.79 -10.88
CA ALA A 332 -6.52 -21.56 -11.63
C ALA A 332 -6.03 -21.94 -13.04
N SER A 333 -5.25 -21.07 -13.69
CA SER A 333 -4.68 -21.30 -15.03
C SER A 333 -3.43 -22.19 -15.04
N SER A 334 -2.85 -22.48 -13.87
CA SER A 334 -1.65 -23.32 -13.71
C SER A 334 -1.99 -24.81 -13.50
N VAL A 335 -3.28 -25.19 -13.62
CA VAL A 335 -3.83 -26.55 -13.53
C VAL A 335 -4.41 -26.96 -14.87
#